data_AF-A0A0D8XYR9-F1
#
_entry.id   AF-A0A0D8XYR9-F1
#
_cell.length_a   1.000
_cell.length_b   1.000
_cell.length_c   1.000
_cell.angle_alpha   90.00
_cell.angle_beta   90.00
_cell.angle_gamma   90.00
#
_symmetry.space_group_name_H-M   'P 1'
#
loop_
_entity.id
_entity.type
_entity.pdbx_description
1 polymer ?
#
loop_
_entity_poly.entity_id
_entity_poly.type
_entity_poly.pdbx_seq_one_letter_code
_entity_poly.pdbx_strand_id
1 'polypeptide(L)'
;MDDEMLSFSGEIPDEFNATDHFTMDTVLNDTYLTNVTLSELTSTTFATLLPYSPNYYRIGIVTVKCLLSLLILALSATIRKDFLKHFTLFLMIPIVFEIGFDIYTEIKASITSYGSRIFQWQFSTGVDYNAPAISLQHESLNVYKEVLSHYTTYNIYSSTTSFALICYILSDILFWSILFTSVVTLYYAHKAIVRPEEISYIPYTWSFLKVQLFPILFTVLDTLITTFEIPYYIEVGSMSIIRCTACLVAVTLLTQMLAVRDGKWRLLSFILFQVVVHILTGPYLFWSAISLAEDFLTIFNFSPEYINSLPLHYATDMFTLHITCFLLRPLVLLVAVVLLLTPYRKRFLSVFCLYCRRNT
;
A
#
# COMPACT_ATOMS: atom_id res chain seq x y z
N MET A 1 35.34 2.90 51.08
CA MET A 1 34.58 1.96 50.21
C MET A 1 33.49 2.82 49.66
N ASP A 2 33.76 3.31 48.47
CA ASP A 2 33.48 4.68 48.08
C ASP A 2 32.20 4.71 47.24
N ASP A 3 31.25 5.53 47.69
CA ASP A 3 30.08 5.93 46.91
C ASP A 3 30.50 7.07 45.96
N GLU A 4 30.92 6.72 44.74
CA GLU A 4 31.08 7.69 43.66
C GLU A 4 29.71 7.98 43.02
N MET A 5 29.07 9.04 43.51
CA MET A 5 28.06 9.80 42.75
C MET A 5 28.74 10.44 41.53
N LEU A 6 28.57 9.82 40.36
CA LEU A 6 28.91 10.44 39.08
C LEU A 6 27.91 11.56 38.77
N SER A 7 28.37 12.80 38.94
CA SER A 7 27.72 14.02 38.49
C SER A 7 27.70 14.08 36.96
N PHE A 8 26.53 14.05 36.34
CA PHE A 8 26.35 14.54 34.97
C PHE A 8 25.94 16.01 35.04
N SER A 9 26.89 16.90 34.73
CA SER A 9 26.63 18.32 34.51
C SER A 9 25.79 18.48 33.25
N GLY A 10 24.51 18.82 33.41
CA GLY A 10 23.72 19.38 32.33
C GLY A 10 24.13 20.83 32.11
N GLU A 11 24.67 21.14 30.94
CA GLU A 11 24.62 22.52 30.44
C GLU A 11 23.18 22.80 30.01
N ILE A 12 22.54 23.71 30.73
CA ILE A 12 21.26 24.30 30.36
C ILE A 12 21.55 25.24 29.17
N PRO A 13 20.80 25.18 28.05
CA PRO A 13 20.96 26.18 27.01
C PRO A 13 20.43 27.52 27.54
N ASP A 14 21.25 28.57 27.42
CA ASP A 14 20.90 29.93 27.79
C ASP A 14 19.52 30.34 27.22
N GLU A 15 18.68 30.93 28.07
CA GLU A 15 17.44 31.59 27.67
C GLU A 15 17.76 32.72 26.68
N PHE A 16 17.54 32.49 25.39
CA PHE A 16 17.65 33.56 24.40
C PHE A 16 16.43 34.47 24.53
N ASN A 17 16.71 35.67 25.04
CA ASN A 17 15.77 36.73 25.35
C ASN A 17 14.92 37.10 24.12
N ALA A 18 13.64 36.76 24.15
CA ALA A 18 12.66 37.07 23.10
C ALA A 18 12.16 38.52 23.23
N THR A 19 13.02 39.49 22.96
CA THR A 19 12.61 40.89 22.73
C THR A 19 13.62 41.53 21.80
N ASP A 20 13.46 41.35 20.50
CA ASP A 20 13.66 42.39 19.49
C ASP A 20 13.33 41.83 18.10
N HIS A 21 12.53 42.59 17.35
CA HIS A 21 12.01 42.32 16.01
C HIS A 21 10.75 41.47 15.87
N PHE A 22 9.68 41.90 16.54
CA PHE A 22 8.39 41.98 15.85
C PHE A 22 8.44 43.18 14.88
N THR A 23 8.31 42.91 13.58
CA THR A 23 7.38 43.54 12.62
C THR A 23 7.87 43.24 11.21
N MET A 24 7.27 42.26 10.55
CA MET A 24 6.86 42.45 9.17
C MET A 24 5.83 41.38 8.79
N ASP A 25 4.57 41.82 8.74
CA ASP A 25 3.54 41.21 7.92
C ASP A 25 4.01 41.24 6.46
N THR A 26 4.09 40.09 5.81
CA THR A 26 4.11 40.02 4.35
C THR A 26 3.04 39.05 3.89
N VAL A 27 1.87 39.64 3.67
CA VAL A 27 0.87 39.20 2.68
C VAL A 27 1.59 39.06 1.34
N LEU A 28 1.67 37.84 0.81
CA LEU A 28 2.13 37.62 -0.57
C LEU A 28 1.10 38.23 -1.52
N ASN A 29 1.48 39.31 -2.19
CA ASN A 29 0.80 39.81 -3.37
C ASN A 29 1.77 39.72 -4.54
N ASP A 30 1.38 38.96 -5.56
CA ASP A 30 2.08 38.83 -6.83
C ASP A 30 2.27 40.20 -7.47
N THR A 31 3.51 40.58 -7.76
CA THR A 31 3.99 41.29 -8.97
C THR A 31 5.39 41.86 -8.73
N TYR A 32 6.20 41.87 -9.79
CA TYR A 32 7.51 42.53 -9.97
C TYR A 32 8.77 41.66 -9.90
N LEU A 33 9.17 41.31 -11.12
CA LEU A 33 10.52 41.08 -11.61
C LEU A 33 11.48 42.18 -11.12
N THR A 34 12.52 41.82 -10.35
CA THR A 34 13.75 42.62 -10.26
C THR A 34 14.97 41.71 -10.11
N ASN A 35 15.91 41.89 -11.04
CA ASN A 35 17.25 41.33 -11.04
C ASN A 35 17.96 41.56 -9.70
N VAL A 36 18.24 40.48 -8.96
CA VAL A 36 19.21 40.50 -7.86
C VAL A 36 20.48 39.86 -8.39
N THR A 37 21.49 40.72 -8.59
CA THR A 37 22.88 40.34 -8.85
C THR A 37 23.38 39.46 -7.71
N LEU A 38 23.75 38.22 -8.03
CA LEU A 38 24.46 37.31 -7.12
C LEU A 38 25.82 37.93 -6.73
N SER A 39 25.88 38.47 -5.52
CA SER A 39 27.14 38.58 -4.78
C SER A 39 27.27 37.30 -3.96
N GLU A 40 28.24 36.46 -4.33
CA GLU A 40 28.64 35.28 -3.55
C GLU A 40 29.09 35.69 -2.15
N LEU A 41 28.16 35.69 -1.20
CA LEU A 41 28.46 35.47 0.21
C LEU A 41 27.95 34.07 0.53
N THR A 42 28.87 33.16 0.82
CA THR A 42 28.56 31.84 1.40
C THR A 42 28.03 32.04 2.82
N SER A 43 26.79 32.50 2.95
CA SER A 43 26.04 32.31 4.18
C SER A 43 25.59 30.87 4.22
N THR A 44 26.14 30.07 5.13
CA THR A 44 25.50 28.83 5.54
C THR A 44 24.21 29.21 6.28
N THR A 45 23.14 29.48 5.53
CA THR A 45 21.79 29.50 6.10
C THR A 45 21.54 28.11 6.65
N PHE A 46 21.57 27.98 7.97
CA PHE A 46 21.01 26.83 8.65
C PHE A 46 19.59 26.66 8.10
N ALA A 47 19.33 25.53 7.43
CA ALA A 47 17.99 25.20 7.01
C ALA A 47 17.10 25.32 8.25
N THR A 48 16.09 26.18 8.18
CA THR A 48 15.09 26.30 9.24
C THR A 48 14.53 24.91 9.51
N LEU A 49 14.95 24.32 10.63
CA LEU A 49 14.45 23.04 11.12
C LEU A 49 12.94 23.20 11.30
N LEU A 50 12.16 22.65 10.38
CA LEU A 50 10.71 22.63 10.53
C LEU A 50 10.40 21.78 11.78
N PRO A 51 9.60 22.29 12.72
CA PRO A 51 9.32 21.58 13.96
C PRO A 51 8.68 20.22 13.64
N TYR A 52 9.25 19.17 14.21
CA TYR A 52 8.68 17.83 14.13
C TYR A 52 7.49 17.74 15.09
N SER A 53 6.31 17.35 14.58
CA SER A 53 5.18 16.95 15.40
C SER A 53 4.78 15.50 15.10
N PRO A 54 4.72 14.60 16.11
CA PRO A 54 4.34 13.22 15.88
C PRO A 54 2.88 13.11 15.42
N ASN A 55 2.61 12.26 14.42
CA ASN A 55 1.26 11.94 14.01
C ASN A 55 0.72 10.74 14.81
N TYR A 56 0.01 11.03 15.90
CA TYR A 56 -0.54 10.00 16.78
C TYR A 56 -1.50 9.02 16.10
N TYR A 57 -2.23 9.45 15.05
CA TYR A 57 -3.10 8.55 14.30
C TYR A 57 -2.29 7.51 13.52
N ARG A 58 -1.20 7.93 12.87
CA ARG A 58 -0.29 7.02 12.18
C ARG A 58 0.35 6.03 13.15
N ILE A 59 0.88 6.53 14.27
CA ILE A 59 1.46 5.68 15.33
C ILE A 59 0.43 4.66 15.82
N GLY A 60 -0.81 5.08 16.03
CA GLY A 60 -1.93 4.20 16.37
C GLY A 60 -2.19 3.12 15.31
N ILE A 61 -2.25 3.50 14.04
CA ILE A 61 -2.46 2.56 12.92
C ILE A 61 -1.30 1.55 12.83
N VAL A 62 -0.05 2.00 12.92
CA VAL A 62 1.14 1.13 12.91
C VAL A 62 1.10 0.15 14.09
N THR A 63 0.71 0.64 15.28
CA THR A 63 0.55 -0.20 16.48
C THR A 63 -0.52 -1.27 16.27
N VAL A 64 -1.68 -0.91 15.72
CA VAL A 64 -2.76 -1.87 15.41
C VAL A 64 -2.29 -2.89 14.37
N LYS A 65 -1.63 -2.46 13.29
CA LYS A 65 -1.04 -3.36 12.28
C LYS A 65 -0.06 -4.35 12.93
N CYS A 66 0.80 -3.87 13.83
CA CYS A 66 1.77 -4.70 14.55
C CYS A 66 1.08 -5.74 15.44
N LEU A 67 0.12 -5.33 16.27
CA LEU A 67 -0.64 -6.23 17.15
C LEU A 67 -1.40 -7.31 16.36
N LEU A 68 -2.08 -6.92 15.27
CA LEU A 68 -2.78 -7.87 14.41
C LEU A 68 -1.82 -8.83 13.70
N SER A 69 -0.67 -8.33 13.25
CA SER A 69 0.36 -9.16 12.61
C SER A 69 0.93 -10.19 13.57
N LEU A 70 1.28 -9.78 14.79
CA LEU A 70 1.73 -10.68 15.85
C LEU A 70 0.67 -11.71 16.22
N LEU A 71 -0.59 -11.29 16.33
CA LEU A 71 -1.72 -12.19 16.58
C LEU A 71 -1.82 -13.24 15.47
N ILE A 72 -1.78 -12.85 14.19
CA ILE A 72 -1.86 -13.78 13.06
C ILE A 72 -0.67 -14.73 13.05
N LEU A 73 0.54 -14.27 13.34
CA LEU A 73 1.72 -15.13 13.44
C LEU A 73 1.58 -16.16 14.58
N ALA A 74 1.11 -15.72 15.76
CA ALA A 74 0.85 -16.60 16.89
C ALA A 74 -0.24 -17.64 16.56
N LEU A 75 -1.35 -17.22 15.96
CA LEU A 75 -2.42 -18.12 15.51
C LEU A 75 -1.89 -19.10 14.44
N SER A 76 -1.07 -18.64 13.50
CA SER A 76 -0.45 -19.46 12.47
C SER A 76 0.40 -20.58 13.06
N ALA A 77 1.13 -20.33 14.16
CA ALA A 77 1.91 -21.35 14.84
C ALA A 77 1.04 -22.50 15.37
N THR A 78 -0.20 -22.21 15.78
CA THR A 78 -1.15 -23.22 16.30
C THR A 78 -1.91 -24.01 15.23
N ILE A 79 -1.93 -23.51 13.99
CA ILE A 79 -2.64 -24.16 12.87
C ILE A 79 -1.72 -25.23 12.24
N ARG A 80 -2.18 -26.49 12.28
CA ARG A 80 -1.49 -27.62 11.63
C ARG A 80 -1.86 -27.70 10.14
N LYS A 81 -0.85 -27.95 9.30
CA LYS A 81 -0.91 -28.25 7.84
C LYS A 81 -2.22 -27.84 7.14
N ASP A 82 -2.39 -26.54 6.92
CA ASP A 82 -3.53 -25.98 6.17
C ASP A 82 -3.01 -25.09 5.04
N PHE A 83 -3.61 -25.15 3.85
CA PHE A 83 -3.24 -24.28 2.73
C PHE A 83 -3.55 -22.80 3.02
N LEU A 84 -4.61 -22.52 3.81
CA LEU A 84 -4.93 -21.15 4.25
C LEU A 84 -3.85 -20.58 5.16
N LYS A 85 -3.15 -21.43 5.93
CA LYS A 85 -1.99 -20.99 6.72
C LYS A 85 -0.87 -20.51 5.80
N HIS A 86 -0.54 -21.29 4.76
CA HIS A 86 0.53 -20.92 3.83
C HIS A 86 0.17 -19.65 3.07
N PHE A 87 -1.05 -19.57 2.54
CA PHE A 87 -1.60 -18.37 1.91
C PHE A 87 -1.41 -17.13 2.79
N THR A 88 -1.88 -17.15 4.04
CA THR A 88 -1.72 -16.01 4.96
C THR A 88 -0.25 -15.70 5.24
N LEU A 89 0.59 -16.70 5.52
CA LEU A 89 2.00 -16.47 5.82
C LEU A 89 2.75 -15.80 4.66
N PHE A 90 2.44 -16.15 3.41
CA PHE A 90 3.02 -15.48 2.25
C PHE A 90 2.59 -14.01 2.16
N LEU A 91 1.32 -13.70 2.48
CA LEU A 91 0.84 -12.31 2.51
C LEU A 91 1.37 -11.51 3.69
N MET A 92 1.73 -12.17 4.79
CA MET A 92 2.35 -11.52 5.95
C MET A 92 3.76 -10.99 5.66
N ILE A 93 4.50 -11.58 4.71
CA ILE A 93 5.88 -11.18 4.39
C ILE A 93 5.96 -9.68 4.03
N PRO A 94 5.29 -9.19 2.97
CA PRO A 94 5.36 -7.77 2.62
C PRO A 94 4.76 -6.85 3.69
N ILE A 95 3.73 -7.31 4.43
CA ILE A 95 3.11 -6.52 5.51
C ILE A 95 4.10 -6.29 6.67
N VAL A 96 4.86 -7.31 7.07
CA VAL A 96 5.86 -7.17 8.13
C VAL A 96 6.99 -6.24 7.70
N PHE A 97 7.43 -6.32 6.44
CA PHE A 97 8.41 -5.38 5.89
C PHE A 97 7.87 -3.95 5.85
N GLU A 98 6.61 -3.75 5.46
CA GLU A 98 5.95 -2.44 5.46
C GLU A 98 5.89 -1.85 6.87
N ILE A 99 5.48 -2.64 7.88
CA ILE A 99 5.46 -2.19 9.28
C ILE A 99 6.86 -1.80 9.76
N GLY A 100 7.88 -2.63 9.44
CA GLY A 100 9.27 -2.32 9.79
C GLY A 100 9.75 -1.02 9.14
N PHE A 101 9.35 -0.78 7.90
CA PHE A 101 9.69 0.42 7.16
C PHE A 101 8.94 1.66 7.66
N ASP A 102 7.66 1.53 8.03
CA ASP A 102 6.89 2.57 8.70
C ASP A 102 7.56 3.01 10.00
N ILE A 103 8.00 2.07 10.84
CA ILE A 103 8.73 2.36 12.08
C ILE A 103 10.07 3.05 11.77
N TYR A 104 10.80 2.57 10.77
CA TYR A 104 12.07 3.17 10.37
C TYR A 104 11.90 4.63 9.90
N THR A 105 10.89 4.90 9.06
CA THR A 105 10.62 6.25 8.54
C THR A 105 10.14 7.20 9.63
N GLU A 106 9.39 6.72 10.62
CA GLU A 106 9.01 7.46 11.83
C GLU A 106 10.25 7.89 12.63
N ILE A 107 11.15 6.95 12.93
CA ILE A 107 12.39 7.23 13.66
C ILE A 107 13.27 8.19 12.86
N LYS A 108 13.35 8.01 11.53
CA LYS A 108 14.15 8.90 10.68
C LYS A 108 13.57 10.31 10.68
N ALA A 109 12.26 10.46 10.55
CA ALA A 109 11.58 11.75 10.54
C ALA A 109 11.80 12.54 11.83
N SER A 110 11.79 11.87 13.00
CA SER A 110 12.03 12.52 14.29
C SER A 110 13.48 12.98 14.48
N ILE A 111 14.46 12.20 14.02
CA ILE A 111 15.89 12.55 14.16
C ILE A 111 16.31 13.66 13.20
N THR A 112 15.83 13.62 11.97
CA THR A 112 16.32 14.51 10.89
C THR A 112 15.45 15.75 10.67
N SER A 113 14.38 15.93 11.45
CA SER A 113 13.53 17.14 11.46
C SER A 113 13.12 17.59 10.04
N TYR A 114 12.63 16.64 9.23
CA TYR A 114 12.07 16.94 7.90
C TYR A 114 10.82 17.85 7.95
N GLY A 115 10.34 18.19 9.15
CA GLY A 115 9.08 18.90 9.36
C GLY A 115 7.85 18.02 9.14
N SER A 116 6.78 18.38 9.82
CA SER A 116 5.45 17.80 9.62
C SER A 116 4.51 18.84 9.03
N ARG A 117 3.49 18.36 8.31
CA ARG A 117 2.35 19.18 7.90
C ARG A 117 1.17 18.96 8.84
N ILE A 118 0.25 19.92 8.86
CA ILE A 118 -1.03 19.74 9.56
C ILE A 118 -1.81 18.64 8.83
N PHE A 119 -2.33 17.68 9.59
CA PHE A 119 -3.15 16.60 9.04
C PHE A 119 -4.42 17.16 8.39
N GLN A 120 -4.64 16.83 7.13
CA GLN A 120 -5.84 17.21 6.39
C GLN A 120 -6.75 15.99 6.18
N TRP A 121 -7.97 16.08 6.70
CA TRP A 121 -8.98 15.01 6.59
C TRP A 121 -9.65 14.93 5.21
N GLN A 122 -9.43 15.93 4.35
CA GLN A 122 -10.02 15.95 3.02
C GLN A 122 -9.42 14.83 2.18
N PHE A 123 -10.28 14.12 1.45
CA PHE A 123 -9.84 13.11 0.50
C PHE A 123 -9.02 13.79 -0.58
N SER A 124 -7.80 13.31 -0.81
CA SER A 124 -6.97 13.75 -1.92
C SER A 124 -7.60 13.22 -3.21
N THR A 125 -8.51 13.99 -3.81
CA THR A 125 -8.76 13.89 -5.24
C THR A 125 -7.47 14.38 -5.89
N GLY A 126 -6.76 13.49 -6.59
CA GLY A 126 -5.51 13.86 -7.24
C GLY A 126 -5.68 15.18 -7.99
N VAL A 127 -4.65 16.03 -7.98
CA VAL A 127 -4.61 17.21 -8.84
C VAL A 127 -5.12 16.79 -10.22
N ASP A 128 -5.99 17.58 -10.87
CA ASP A 128 -6.52 17.29 -12.21
C ASP A 128 -5.36 16.92 -13.16
N TYR A 129 -5.04 15.63 -13.25
CA TYR A 129 -3.98 15.14 -14.09
C TYR A 129 -4.57 15.18 -15.49
N ASN A 130 -4.35 16.30 -16.19
CA ASN A 130 -4.71 16.50 -17.60
C ASN A 130 -3.90 15.61 -18.56
N ALA A 131 -3.26 14.56 -18.03
CA ALA A 131 -2.41 13.65 -18.75
C ALA A 131 -3.25 12.45 -19.26
N PRO A 132 -2.92 11.88 -20.43
CA PRO A 132 -3.61 10.70 -20.94
C PRO A 132 -3.55 9.56 -19.91
N ALA A 133 -4.60 8.74 -19.77
CA ALA A 133 -4.68 7.78 -18.66
C ALA A 133 -3.56 6.71 -18.71
N ILE A 134 -2.89 6.60 -19.85
CA ILE A 134 -1.67 5.82 -20.10
C ILE A 134 -0.51 6.33 -19.23
N SER A 135 -0.28 7.65 -19.22
CA SER A 135 0.84 8.29 -18.51
C SER A 135 0.72 8.25 -16.99
N LEU A 136 -0.46 7.92 -16.45
CA LEU A 136 -0.68 7.83 -15.01
C LEU A 136 0.16 6.74 -14.34
N GLN A 137 0.50 5.66 -15.06
CA GLN A 137 1.38 4.64 -14.49
C GLN A 137 2.80 5.17 -14.32
N HIS A 138 3.29 5.95 -15.29
CA HIS A 138 4.59 6.61 -15.17
C HIS A 138 4.61 7.61 -14.00
N GLU A 139 3.52 8.35 -13.81
CA GLU A 139 3.35 9.28 -12.69
C GLU A 139 2.99 8.60 -11.35
N SER A 140 2.88 7.27 -11.31
CA SER A 140 2.32 6.56 -10.15
C SER A 140 3.11 6.78 -8.86
N LEU A 141 4.45 6.92 -8.96
CA LEU A 141 5.29 7.24 -7.80
C LEU A 141 5.07 8.67 -7.32
N ASN A 142 4.81 9.62 -8.22
CA ASN A 142 4.53 11.01 -7.83
C ASN A 142 3.15 11.12 -7.16
N VAL A 143 2.14 10.47 -7.73
CA VAL A 143 0.82 10.30 -7.09
C VAL A 143 0.97 9.67 -5.70
N TYR A 144 1.78 8.61 -5.58
CA TYR A 144 1.95 7.94 -4.30
C TYR A 144 2.73 8.77 -3.26
N LYS A 145 3.72 9.56 -3.68
CA LYS A 145 4.39 10.54 -2.79
C LYS A 145 3.41 11.56 -2.24
N GLU A 146 2.50 12.06 -3.08
CA GLU A 146 1.49 13.02 -2.67
C GLU A 146 0.52 12.39 -1.66
N VAL A 147 0.00 11.20 -1.97
CA VAL A 147 -0.84 10.40 -1.06
C VAL A 147 -0.12 10.15 0.28
N LEU A 148 1.14 9.72 0.25
CA LEU A 148 1.92 9.49 1.46
C LEU A 148 2.12 10.79 2.25
N SER A 149 2.51 11.88 1.60
CA SER A 149 2.72 13.18 2.26
C SER A 149 1.43 13.68 2.92
N HIS A 150 0.29 13.53 2.23
CA HIS A 150 -1.02 13.96 2.69
C HIS A 150 -1.49 13.16 3.91
N TYR A 151 -1.47 11.82 3.84
CA TYR A 151 -2.03 10.97 4.89
C TYR A 151 -1.05 10.66 6.02
N THR A 152 0.27 10.69 5.78
CA THR A 152 1.29 10.47 6.82
C THR A 152 1.81 11.77 7.44
N THR A 153 1.47 12.93 6.88
CA THR A 153 1.91 14.27 7.31
C THR A 153 3.41 14.51 7.28
N TYR A 154 4.21 13.56 6.78
CA TYR A 154 5.67 13.68 6.77
C TYR A 154 6.19 14.13 5.42
N ASN A 155 6.90 15.26 5.46
CA ASN A 155 7.61 15.76 4.29
C ASN A 155 8.74 14.83 3.84
N ILE A 156 9.19 13.87 4.67
CA ILE A 156 10.25 12.92 4.32
C ILE A 156 9.97 12.18 3.00
N TYR A 157 8.70 11.85 2.73
CA TYR A 157 8.28 11.19 1.49
C TYR A 157 8.30 12.12 0.28
N SER A 158 8.08 13.42 0.49
CA SER A 158 8.25 14.45 -0.54
C SER A 158 9.71 14.81 -0.79
N SER A 159 10.55 14.78 0.26
CA SER A 159 11.95 15.17 0.19
C SER A 159 12.87 14.06 -0.29
N THR A 160 12.53 12.78 -0.06
CA THR A 160 13.39 11.65 -0.42
C THR A 160 12.60 10.59 -1.20
N THR A 161 12.80 10.60 -2.52
CA THR A 161 12.07 9.74 -3.46
C THR A 161 12.27 8.25 -3.20
N SER A 162 13.45 7.85 -2.72
CA SER A 162 13.77 6.45 -2.41
C SER A 162 12.87 5.86 -1.33
N PHE A 163 12.41 6.65 -0.35
CA PHE A 163 11.52 6.13 0.69
C PHE A 163 10.11 5.86 0.17
N ALA A 164 9.58 6.77 -0.65
CA ALA A 164 8.30 6.56 -1.32
C ALA A 164 8.35 5.34 -2.26
N LEU A 165 9.48 5.15 -2.96
CA LEU A 165 9.70 4.01 -3.84
C LEU A 165 9.67 2.67 -3.09
N ILE A 166 10.33 2.58 -1.92
CA ILE A 166 10.31 1.35 -1.11
C ILE A 166 8.88 1.06 -0.61
N CYS A 167 8.16 2.08 -0.12
CA CYS A 167 6.75 1.93 0.25
C CYS A 167 5.91 1.44 -0.94
N TYR A 168 6.16 1.98 -2.14
CA TYR A 168 5.42 1.63 -3.35
C TYR A 168 5.63 0.15 -3.69
N ILE A 169 6.89 -0.30 -3.73
CA ILE A 169 7.26 -1.69 -4.01
C ILE A 169 6.60 -2.65 -3.02
N LEU A 170 6.61 -2.32 -1.72
CA LEU A 170 6.02 -3.17 -0.68
C LEU A 170 4.49 -3.26 -0.77
N SER A 171 3.82 -2.16 -1.11
CA SER A 171 2.37 -2.15 -1.30
C SER A 171 1.96 -2.85 -2.61
N ASP A 172 2.74 -2.66 -3.66
CA ASP A 172 2.47 -3.23 -4.97
C ASP A 172 2.71 -4.75 -5.00
N ILE A 173 3.81 -5.24 -4.38
CA ILE A 173 4.02 -6.68 -4.25
C ILE A 173 2.91 -7.33 -3.43
N LEU A 174 2.41 -6.67 -2.38
CA LEU A 174 1.26 -7.16 -1.62
C LEU A 174 0.00 -7.23 -2.50
N PHE A 175 -0.26 -6.22 -3.32
CA PHE A 175 -1.38 -6.20 -4.27
C PHE A 175 -1.33 -7.40 -5.22
N TRP A 176 -0.22 -7.60 -5.93
CA TRP A 176 -0.07 -8.72 -6.86
C TRP A 176 -0.06 -10.07 -6.16
N SER A 177 0.60 -10.18 -4.99
CA SER A 177 0.60 -11.41 -4.20
C SER A 177 -0.82 -11.81 -3.81
N ILE A 178 -1.67 -10.88 -3.39
CA ILE A 178 -3.08 -11.16 -3.10
C ILE A 178 -3.79 -11.71 -4.34
N LEU A 179 -3.64 -11.05 -5.49
CA LEU A 179 -4.31 -11.40 -6.74
C LEU A 179 -3.96 -12.83 -7.19
N PHE A 180 -2.68 -13.13 -7.33
CA PHE A 180 -2.22 -14.42 -7.85
C PHE A 180 -2.39 -15.57 -6.85
N THR A 181 -2.08 -15.35 -5.57
CA THR A 181 -2.20 -16.43 -4.57
C THR A 181 -3.66 -16.76 -4.26
N SER A 182 -4.60 -15.84 -4.49
CA SER A 182 -6.03 -16.10 -4.36
C SER A 182 -6.54 -17.17 -5.34
N VAL A 183 -6.02 -17.20 -6.57
CA VAL A 183 -6.37 -18.22 -7.57
C VAL A 183 -5.94 -19.61 -7.10
N VAL A 184 -4.70 -19.73 -6.61
CA VAL A 184 -4.17 -20.99 -6.06
C VAL A 184 -4.98 -21.45 -4.85
N THR A 185 -5.35 -20.50 -3.99
CA THR A 185 -6.10 -20.78 -2.77
C THR A 185 -7.53 -21.23 -3.09
N LEU A 186 -8.19 -20.62 -4.09
CA LEU A 186 -9.50 -21.08 -4.58
C LEU A 186 -9.42 -22.48 -5.20
N TYR A 187 -8.38 -22.78 -5.98
CA TYR A 187 -8.14 -24.13 -6.50
C TYR A 187 -8.07 -25.16 -5.37
N TYR A 188 -7.29 -24.89 -4.32
CA TYR A 188 -7.20 -25.79 -3.17
C TYR A 188 -8.49 -25.82 -2.34
N ALA A 189 -9.20 -24.71 -2.22
CA ALA A 189 -10.50 -24.66 -1.55
C ALA A 189 -11.54 -25.51 -2.28
N HIS A 190 -11.56 -25.48 -3.61
CA HIS A 190 -12.42 -26.34 -4.43
C HIS A 190 -12.03 -27.81 -4.28
N LYS A 191 -10.72 -28.12 -4.38
CA LYS A 191 -10.21 -29.48 -4.18
C LYS A 191 -10.56 -30.04 -2.80
N ALA A 192 -10.64 -29.19 -1.77
CA ALA A 192 -11.04 -29.56 -0.41
C ALA A 192 -12.45 -30.12 -0.30
N ILE A 193 -13.33 -29.67 -1.18
CA ILE A 193 -14.74 -30.07 -1.19
C ILE A 193 -14.88 -31.38 -1.93
N VAL A 194 -14.27 -31.46 -3.11
CA VAL A 194 -14.37 -32.63 -4.00
C VAL A 194 -13.63 -33.82 -3.42
N ARG A 195 -12.45 -33.61 -2.81
CA ARG A 195 -11.59 -34.68 -2.28
C ARG A 195 -10.96 -34.29 -0.94
N PRO A 196 -11.73 -34.30 0.16
CA PRO A 196 -11.23 -33.88 1.47
C PRO A 196 -10.09 -34.76 2.01
N GLU A 197 -10.07 -36.04 1.66
CA GLU A 197 -9.07 -37.03 2.10
C GLU A 197 -7.66 -36.70 1.58
N GLU A 198 -7.55 -36.23 0.32
CA GLU A 198 -6.26 -35.99 -0.34
C GLU A 198 -5.55 -34.72 0.18
N ILE A 199 -6.30 -33.77 0.72
CA ILE A 199 -5.80 -32.45 1.09
C ILE A 199 -4.69 -32.52 2.14
N SER A 200 -4.80 -33.40 3.12
CA SER A 200 -3.81 -33.47 4.19
C SER A 200 -2.40 -33.86 3.72
N TYR A 201 -2.28 -34.43 2.51
CA TYR A 201 -1.04 -34.98 1.94
C TYR A 201 -0.40 -34.08 0.88
N ILE A 202 -1.06 -33.00 0.46
CA ILE A 202 -0.54 -32.12 -0.60
C ILE A 202 0.54 -31.17 -0.05
N PRO A 203 1.73 -31.09 -0.68
CA PRO A 203 2.76 -30.12 -0.32
C PRO A 203 2.43 -28.73 -0.88
N TYR A 204 1.71 -27.92 -0.11
CA TYR A 204 1.25 -26.58 -0.52
C TYR A 204 2.36 -25.57 -0.79
N THR A 205 3.43 -25.60 0.02
CA THR A 205 4.48 -24.57 0.03
C THR A 205 5.07 -24.33 -1.35
N TRP A 206 5.34 -25.41 -2.09
CA TRP A 206 5.92 -25.32 -3.43
C TRP A 206 5.01 -24.64 -4.44
N SER A 207 3.71 -24.90 -4.38
CA SER A 207 2.74 -24.26 -5.28
C SER A 207 2.66 -22.77 -5.03
N PHE A 208 2.59 -22.36 -3.75
CA PHE A 208 2.60 -20.93 -3.41
C PHE A 208 3.91 -20.26 -3.80
N LEU A 209 5.06 -20.88 -3.55
CA LEU A 209 6.37 -20.33 -3.91
C LEU A 209 6.52 -20.14 -5.42
N LYS A 210 6.08 -21.11 -6.23
CA LYS A 210 6.07 -20.99 -7.69
C LYS A 210 5.21 -19.82 -8.16
N VAL A 211 4.05 -19.62 -7.54
CA VAL A 211 3.15 -18.52 -7.93
C VAL A 211 3.67 -17.16 -7.50
N GLN A 212 4.49 -17.05 -6.46
CA GLN A 212 5.12 -15.77 -6.06
C GLN A 212 6.08 -15.19 -7.11
N LEU A 213 6.52 -15.99 -8.08
CA LEU A 213 7.31 -15.47 -9.20
C LEU A 213 6.53 -14.43 -10.02
N PHE A 214 5.20 -14.58 -10.16
CA PHE A 214 4.39 -13.63 -10.91
C PHE A 214 4.28 -12.28 -10.18
N PRO A 215 3.85 -12.18 -8.90
CA PRO A 215 3.88 -10.93 -8.16
C PRO A 215 5.22 -10.20 -8.20
N ILE A 216 6.32 -10.92 -8.02
CA ILE A 216 7.66 -10.31 -8.09
C ILE A 216 7.91 -9.73 -9.49
N LEU A 217 7.59 -10.49 -10.55
CA LEU A 217 7.77 -10.03 -11.92
C LEU A 217 6.92 -8.78 -12.23
N PHE A 218 5.64 -8.80 -11.85
CA PHE A 218 4.73 -7.68 -12.08
C PHE A 218 5.15 -6.43 -11.31
N THR A 219 5.55 -6.57 -10.05
CA THR A 219 6.07 -5.44 -9.27
C THR A 219 7.37 -4.89 -9.85
N VAL A 220 8.27 -5.74 -10.34
CA VAL A 220 9.48 -5.26 -11.03
C VAL A 220 9.11 -4.48 -12.28
N LEU A 221 8.15 -4.96 -13.08
CA LEU A 221 7.69 -4.25 -14.27
C LEU A 221 7.06 -2.89 -13.91
N ASP A 222 6.13 -2.86 -12.96
CA ASP A 222 5.49 -1.62 -12.50
C ASP A 222 6.52 -0.63 -11.96
N THR A 223 7.50 -1.12 -11.20
CA THR A 223 8.61 -0.31 -10.70
C THR A 223 9.46 0.25 -11.83
N LEU A 224 9.79 -0.54 -12.85
CA LEU A 224 10.60 -0.11 -13.99
C LEU A 224 9.88 0.96 -14.81
N ILE A 225 8.59 0.78 -15.10
CA ILE A 225 7.76 1.73 -15.86
C ILE A 225 7.64 3.06 -15.12
N THR A 226 7.55 3.00 -13.79
CA THR A 226 7.41 4.17 -12.93
C THR A 226 8.73 4.91 -12.70
N THR A 227 9.87 4.22 -12.79
CA THR A 227 11.18 4.81 -12.44
C THR A 227 12.00 5.25 -13.64
N PHE A 228 11.79 4.66 -14.81
CA PHE A 228 12.55 4.95 -16.02
C PHE A 228 11.66 5.51 -17.11
N GLU A 229 12.18 6.52 -17.82
CA GLU A 229 11.61 6.95 -19.09
C GLU A 229 11.80 5.83 -20.12
N ILE A 230 10.69 5.22 -20.54
CA ILE A 230 10.68 4.16 -21.55
C ILE A 230 10.01 4.65 -22.83
N PRO A 231 10.39 4.12 -24.01
CA PRO A 231 9.72 4.45 -25.25
C PRO A 231 8.22 4.10 -25.18
N TYR A 232 7.38 5.00 -25.70
CA TYR A 232 5.92 4.89 -25.66
C TYR A 232 5.36 3.53 -26.11
N TYR A 233 5.92 2.91 -27.15
CA TYR A 233 5.46 1.61 -27.64
C TYR A 233 5.74 0.45 -26.66
N ILE A 234 6.81 0.54 -25.86
CA ILE A 234 7.14 -0.44 -24.81
C ILE A 234 6.19 -0.24 -23.62
N GLU A 235 5.91 1.01 -23.27
CA GLU A 235 4.95 1.38 -22.23
C GLU A 235 3.57 0.81 -22.54
N VAL A 236 2.99 1.15 -23.70
CA VAL A 236 1.66 0.68 -24.11
C VAL A 236 1.60 -0.86 -24.16
N GLY A 237 2.63 -1.50 -24.72
CA GLY A 237 2.69 -2.96 -24.83
C GLY A 237 2.77 -3.66 -23.46
N SER A 238 3.66 -3.20 -22.58
CA SER A 238 3.82 -3.76 -21.23
C SER A 238 2.58 -3.50 -20.38
N MET A 239 2.02 -2.29 -20.42
CA MET A 239 0.81 -1.93 -19.70
C MET A 239 -0.40 -2.73 -20.15
N SER A 240 -0.57 -2.94 -21.46
CA SER A 240 -1.63 -3.80 -21.99
C SER A 240 -1.55 -5.22 -21.43
N ILE A 241 -0.36 -5.80 -21.34
CA ILE A 241 -0.15 -7.15 -20.77
C ILE A 241 -0.51 -7.17 -19.28
N ILE A 242 -0.06 -6.17 -18.51
CA ILE A 242 -0.31 -6.05 -17.08
C ILE A 242 -1.82 -5.93 -16.81
N ARG A 243 -2.47 -4.99 -17.51
CA ARG A 243 -3.92 -4.72 -17.45
C ARG A 243 -4.75 -5.95 -17.83
N CYS A 244 -4.42 -6.59 -18.97
CA CYS A 244 -5.08 -7.82 -19.41
C CYS A 244 -4.93 -8.95 -18.37
N THR A 245 -3.75 -9.10 -17.79
CA THR A 245 -3.49 -10.14 -16.81
C THR A 245 -4.32 -9.91 -15.55
N ALA A 246 -4.37 -8.68 -15.04
CA ALA A 246 -5.20 -8.35 -13.89
C ALA A 246 -6.69 -8.63 -14.16
N CYS A 247 -7.21 -8.22 -15.31
CA CYS A 247 -8.57 -8.52 -15.73
C CYS A 247 -8.84 -10.02 -15.85
N LEU A 248 -7.95 -10.78 -16.48
CA LEU A 248 -8.10 -12.23 -16.65
C LEU A 248 -8.09 -12.96 -15.31
N VAL A 249 -7.19 -12.57 -14.41
CA VAL A 249 -7.15 -13.14 -13.06
C VAL A 249 -8.43 -12.78 -12.30
N ALA A 250 -8.90 -11.53 -12.38
CA ALA A 250 -10.16 -11.13 -11.74
C ALA A 250 -11.38 -11.92 -12.26
N VAL A 251 -11.47 -12.13 -13.58
CA VAL A 251 -12.51 -12.98 -14.19
C VAL A 251 -12.37 -14.43 -13.74
N THR A 252 -11.14 -14.94 -13.66
CA THR A 252 -10.88 -16.30 -13.13
C THR A 252 -11.33 -16.42 -11.68
N LEU A 253 -11.04 -15.43 -10.84
CA LEU A 253 -11.49 -15.40 -9.45
C LEU A 253 -13.03 -15.37 -9.38
N LEU A 254 -13.68 -14.51 -10.16
CA LEU A 254 -15.14 -14.38 -10.18
C LEU A 254 -15.82 -15.68 -10.64
N THR A 255 -15.36 -16.25 -11.74
CA THR A 255 -15.91 -17.51 -12.28
C THR A 255 -15.72 -18.68 -11.31
N GLN A 256 -14.56 -18.78 -10.65
CA GLN A 256 -14.32 -19.77 -9.61
C GLN A 256 -15.18 -19.57 -8.38
N MET A 257 -15.45 -18.32 -7.96
CA MET A 257 -16.39 -18.04 -6.87
C MET A 257 -17.83 -18.48 -7.21
N LEU A 258 -18.27 -18.27 -8.46
CA LEU A 258 -19.62 -18.64 -8.91
C LEU A 258 -19.79 -20.15 -9.12
N ALA A 259 -18.74 -20.85 -9.56
CA ALA A 259 -18.77 -22.30 -9.77
C ALA A 259 -18.97 -23.10 -8.47
N VAL A 260 -18.72 -22.47 -7.33
CA VAL A 260 -18.92 -23.04 -6.01
C VAL A 260 -20.41 -22.95 -5.63
N ARG A 261 -21.19 -23.96 -6.04
CA ARG A 261 -22.65 -23.99 -5.84
C ARG A 261 -23.09 -24.59 -4.49
N ASP A 262 -22.25 -25.41 -3.87
CA ASP A 262 -22.55 -26.10 -2.61
C ASP A 262 -21.51 -25.80 -1.53
N GLY A 263 -21.81 -24.86 -0.63
CA GLY A 263 -20.81 -24.27 0.27
C GLY A 263 -20.89 -24.74 1.72
N LYS A 264 -20.00 -25.65 2.13
CA LYS A 264 -19.64 -25.79 3.56
C LYS A 264 -19.23 -24.42 4.11
N TRP A 265 -19.63 -24.06 5.33
CA TRP A 265 -19.34 -22.76 5.98
C TRP A 265 -17.89 -22.26 5.83
N ARG A 266 -16.91 -23.17 5.80
CA ARG A 266 -15.50 -22.85 5.60
C ARG A 266 -15.23 -22.11 4.28
N LEU A 267 -15.90 -22.53 3.22
CA LEU A 267 -15.74 -22.01 1.87
C LEU A 267 -16.49 -20.70 1.67
N LEU A 268 -17.71 -20.60 2.18
CA LEU A 268 -18.46 -19.34 2.20
C LEU A 268 -17.65 -18.24 2.90
N SER A 269 -17.04 -18.56 4.04
CA SER A 269 -16.18 -17.65 4.78
C SER A 269 -14.95 -17.22 3.97
N PHE A 270 -14.40 -18.11 3.15
CA PHE A 270 -13.29 -17.79 2.25
C PHE A 270 -13.72 -16.95 1.04
N ILE A 271 -14.89 -17.21 0.45
CA ILE A 271 -15.44 -16.37 -0.61
C ILE A 271 -15.69 -14.95 -0.08
N LEU A 272 -16.27 -14.83 1.11
CA LEU A 272 -16.48 -13.53 1.75
C LEU A 272 -15.15 -12.82 2.01
N PHE A 273 -14.12 -13.53 2.48
CA PHE A 273 -12.76 -12.99 2.59
C PHE A 273 -12.26 -12.44 1.25
N GLN A 274 -12.44 -13.21 0.17
CA GLN A 274 -12.00 -12.79 -1.17
C GLN A 274 -12.75 -11.55 -1.65
N VAL A 275 -14.07 -11.49 -1.47
CA VAL A 275 -14.88 -10.30 -1.82
C VAL A 275 -14.39 -9.06 -1.05
N VAL A 276 -14.18 -9.19 0.26
CA VAL A 276 -13.73 -8.07 1.12
C VAL A 276 -12.34 -7.59 0.74
N VAL A 277 -11.41 -8.49 0.40
CA VAL A 277 -10.04 -8.10 0.04
C VAL A 277 -9.96 -7.56 -1.39
N HIS A 278 -10.73 -8.12 -2.33
CA HIS A 278 -10.71 -7.69 -3.74
C HIS A 278 -11.61 -6.49 -4.04
N ILE A 279 -12.47 -6.04 -3.13
CA ILE A 279 -13.16 -4.75 -3.30
C ILE A 279 -12.16 -3.59 -3.46
N LEU A 280 -11.01 -3.67 -2.77
CA LEU A 280 -9.89 -2.72 -2.89
C LEU A 280 -9.09 -2.87 -4.19
N THR A 281 -9.35 -3.92 -4.97
CA THR A 281 -8.79 -4.13 -6.32
C THR A 281 -9.70 -3.54 -7.39
N GLY A 282 -10.99 -3.29 -7.07
CA GLY A 282 -11.97 -2.72 -7.99
C GLY A 282 -11.50 -1.46 -8.72
N PRO A 283 -10.95 -0.43 -8.02
CA PRO A 283 -10.48 0.79 -8.68
C PRO A 283 -9.42 0.52 -9.75
N TYR A 284 -8.48 -0.40 -9.49
CA TYR A 284 -7.47 -0.80 -10.47
C TYR A 284 -8.10 -1.42 -11.72
N LEU A 285 -9.10 -2.30 -11.54
CA LEU A 285 -9.78 -2.97 -12.66
C LEU A 285 -10.56 -1.98 -13.52
N PHE A 286 -11.22 -0.99 -12.91
CA PHE A 286 -11.93 0.05 -13.65
C PHE A 286 -10.99 0.92 -14.47
N TRP A 287 -9.91 1.42 -13.84
CA TRP A 287 -8.87 2.17 -14.55
C TRP A 287 -8.27 1.32 -15.68
N SER A 288 -7.84 0.10 -15.37
CA SER A 288 -7.25 -0.85 -16.31
C SER A 288 -8.14 -1.11 -17.53
N ALA A 289 -9.45 -1.26 -17.34
CA ALA A 289 -10.40 -1.49 -18.43
C ALA A 289 -10.58 -0.25 -19.33
N ILE A 290 -10.73 0.93 -18.73
CA ILE A 290 -10.92 2.18 -19.48
C ILE A 290 -9.64 2.55 -20.23
N SER A 291 -8.48 2.47 -19.58
CA SER A 291 -7.19 2.76 -20.23
C SER A 291 -6.85 1.75 -21.32
N LEU A 292 -7.23 0.48 -21.17
CA LEU A 292 -7.07 -0.50 -22.25
C LEU A 292 -7.96 -0.17 -23.47
N ALA A 293 -9.17 0.34 -23.23
CA ALA A 293 -10.03 0.82 -24.31
C ALA A 293 -9.41 2.03 -25.02
N GLU A 294 -8.83 2.97 -24.27
CA GLU A 294 -8.07 4.10 -24.81
C GLU A 294 -6.87 3.64 -25.65
N ASP A 295 -6.06 2.70 -25.13
CA ASP A 295 -4.91 2.11 -25.83
C ASP A 295 -5.35 1.50 -27.17
N PHE A 296 -6.43 0.71 -27.16
CA PHE A 296 -6.98 0.10 -28.36
C PHE A 296 -7.40 1.14 -29.39
N LEU A 297 -8.19 2.14 -28.99
CA LEU A 297 -8.64 3.19 -29.91
C LEU A 297 -7.45 3.97 -30.51
N THR A 298 -6.42 4.22 -29.71
CA THR A 298 -5.22 4.95 -30.12
C THR A 298 -4.36 4.14 -31.08
N ILE A 299 -4.08 2.87 -30.77
CA ILE A 299 -3.25 1.98 -31.61
C ILE A 299 -3.90 1.76 -32.98
N PHE A 300 -5.22 1.61 -33.03
CA PHE A 300 -5.96 1.41 -34.28
C PHE A 300 -6.34 2.72 -34.98
N ASN A 301 -5.87 3.87 -34.49
CA ASN A 301 -6.03 5.19 -35.09
C ASN A 301 -7.50 5.56 -35.34
N PHE A 302 -8.37 5.29 -34.36
CA PHE A 302 -9.77 5.71 -34.38
C PHE A 302 -9.90 7.25 -34.24
N SER A 303 -11.03 7.81 -34.67
CA SER A 303 -11.30 9.26 -34.53
C SER A 303 -11.19 9.72 -33.06
N PRO A 304 -10.61 10.89 -32.78
CA PRO A 304 -10.54 11.48 -31.44
C PRO A 304 -11.89 11.58 -30.72
N GLU A 305 -12.99 11.66 -31.47
CA GLU A 305 -14.36 11.66 -30.91
C GLU A 305 -14.65 10.40 -30.09
N TYR A 306 -14.15 9.23 -30.51
CA TYR A 306 -14.32 7.97 -29.77
C TYR A 306 -13.48 7.96 -28.49
N ILE A 307 -12.26 8.52 -28.54
CA ILE A 307 -11.38 8.63 -27.37
C ILE A 307 -12.02 9.57 -26.34
N ASN A 308 -12.51 10.73 -26.79
CA ASN A 308 -13.18 11.72 -25.93
C ASN A 308 -14.52 11.22 -25.36
N SER A 309 -15.12 10.17 -25.94
CA SER A 309 -16.33 9.55 -25.40
C SER A 309 -16.05 8.62 -24.21
N LEU A 310 -14.80 8.23 -23.99
CA LEU A 310 -14.42 7.42 -22.83
C LEU A 310 -14.46 8.26 -21.55
N PRO A 311 -14.85 7.67 -20.40
CA PRO A 311 -14.87 8.37 -19.12
C PRO A 311 -13.45 8.49 -18.52
N LEU A 312 -12.56 9.22 -19.20
CA LEU A 312 -11.13 9.32 -18.83
C LEU A 312 -10.91 9.96 -17.46
N HIS A 313 -11.69 11.00 -17.11
CA HIS A 313 -11.64 11.59 -15.76
C HIS A 313 -11.93 10.57 -14.67
N TYR A 314 -12.93 9.71 -14.88
CA TYR A 314 -13.26 8.65 -13.93
C TYR A 314 -12.11 7.61 -13.83
N ALA A 315 -11.41 7.32 -14.93
CA ALA A 315 -10.25 6.42 -14.89
C ALA A 315 -9.12 7.01 -14.03
N THR A 316 -8.84 8.31 -14.15
CA THR A 316 -7.85 9.02 -13.32
C THR A 316 -8.20 8.97 -11.83
N ASP A 317 -9.47 9.21 -11.49
CA ASP A 317 -9.95 9.11 -10.11
C ASP A 317 -9.80 7.69 -9.56
N MET A 318 -10.17 6.68 -10.35
CA MET A 318 -10.03 5.27 -9.97
C MET A 318 -8.57 4.85 -9.77
N PHE A 319 -7.64 5.41 -10.56
CA PHE A 319 -6.21 5.19 -10.37
C PHE A 319 -5.71 5.77 -9.05
N THR A 320 -6.05 7.02 -8.77
CA THR A 320 -5.68 7.69 -7.50
C THR A 320 -6.28 6.95 -6.30
N LEU A 321 -7.52 6.47 -6.43
CA LEU A 321 -8.17 5.66 -5.41
C LEU A 321 -7.47 4.30 -5.22
N HIS A 322 -7.00 3.66 -6.29
CA HIS A 322 -6.20 2.44 -6.19
C HIS A 322 -4.91 2.66 -5.39
N ILE A 323 -4.17 3.72 -5.72
CA ILE A 323 -2.94 4.10 -5.01
C ILE A 323 -3.23 4.44 -3.54
N THR A 324 -4.35 5.13 -3.26
CA THR A 324 -4.77 5.40 -1.87
C THR A 324 -5.11 4.12 -1.11
N CYS A 325 -5.70 3.13 -1.79
CA CYS A 325 -6.02 1.83 -1.20
C CYS A 325 -4.77 1.04 -0.76
N PHE A 326 -3.56 1.37 -1.23
CA PHE A 326 -2.31 0.78 -0.72
C PHE A 326 -2.14 0.97 0.79
N LEU A 327 -2.54 2.13 1.33
CA LEU A 327 -2.41 2.44 2.76
C LEU A 327 -3.36 1.59 3.63
N LEU A 328 -4.56 1.28 3.10
CA LEU A 328 -5.63 0.58 3.83
C LEU A 328 -5.56 -0.93 3.67
N ARG A 329 -5.04 -1.42 2.54
CA ARG A 329 -5.03 -2.84 2.15
C ARG A 329 -4.40 -3.76 3.22
N PRO A 330 -3.23 -3.48 3.80
CA PRO A 330 -2.66 -4.31 4.86
C PRO A 330 -3.59 -4.45 6.05
N LEU A 331 -4.20 -3.34 6.50
CA LEU A 331 -5.09 -3.34 7.65
C LEU A 331 -6.36 -4.15 7.39
N VAL A 332 -7.01 -3.92 6.24
CA VAL A 332 -8.21 -4.68 5.83
C VAL A 332 -7.88 -6.16 5.72
N LEU A 333 -6.71 -6.52 5.19
CA LEU A 333 -6.27 -7.90 5.08
C LEU A 333 -6.09 -8.56 6.45
N LEU A 334 -5.37 -7.91 7.36
CA LEU A 334 -5.13 -8.43 8.71
C LEU A 334 -6.45 -8.68 9.46
N VAL A 335 -7.39 -7.73 9.40
CA VAL A 335 -8.72 -7.87 10.00
C VAL A 335 -9.51 -9.00 9.33
N ALA A 336 -9.52 -9.05 8.00
CA ALA A 336 -10.22 -10.08 7.24
C ALA A 336 -9.69 -11.49 7.52
N VAL A 337 -8.37 -11.66 7.70
CA VAL A 337 -7.76 -12.94 8.09
C VAL A 337 -8.34 -13.43 9.42
N VAL A 338 -8.37 -12.58 10.44
CA VAL A 338 -8.84 -12.97 11.78
C VAL A 338 -10.34 -13.29 11.78
N LEU A 339 -11.15 -12.48 11.08
CA LEU A 339 -12.60 -12.60 11.12
C LEU A 339 -13.17 -13.63 10.14
N LEU A 340 -12.58 -13.77 8.95
CA LEU A 340 -13.18 -14.49 7.83
C LEU A 340 -12.46 -15.78 7.48
N LEU A 341 -11.16 -15.94 7.77
CA LEU A 341 -10.49 -17.22 7.53
C LEU A 341 -10.80 -18.19 8.68
N THR A 342 -11.56 -19.25 8.35
CA THR A 342 -12.04 -20.26 9.30
C THR A 342 -10.98 -20.80 10.28
N PRO A 343 -9.77 -21.23 9.86
CA PRO A 343 -8.79 -21.76 10.81
C PRO A 343 -8.30 -20.69 11.80
N TYR A 344 -8.18 -19.44 11.37
CA TYR A 344 -7.81 -18.31 12.23
C TYR A 344 -8.95 -17.93 13.16
N ARG A 345 -10.17 -17.72 12.63
CA ARG A 345 -11.36 -17.41 13.43
C ARG A 345 -11.60 -18.43 14.55
N LYS A 346 -11.54 -19.73 14.23
CA LYS A 346 -11.74 -20.80 15.21
C LYS A 346 -10.70 -20.75 16.33
N ARG A 347 -9.43 -20.54 15.98
CA ARG A 347 -8.35 -20.44 16.97
C ARG A 347 -8.45 -19.16 17.79
N PHE A 348 -8.75 -18.04 17.17
CA PHE A 348 -9.00 -16.76 17.84
C PHE A 348 -10.13 -16.90 18.88
N LEU A 349 -11.28 -17.44 18.48
CA LEU A 349 -12.41 -17.66 19.40
C LEU A 349 -12.03 -18.65 20.52
N SER A 350 -11.26 -19.70 20.22
CA SER A 350 -10.81 -20.64 21.25
C SER A 350 -9.88 -20.03 22.29
N VAL A 351 -9.05 -19.05 21.89
CA VAL A 351 -8.12 -18.35 22.78
C VAL A 351 -8.83 -17.26 23.59
N PHE A 352 -9.68 -16.45 22.97
CA PHE A 352 -10.26 -15.26 23.59
C PHE A 352 -11.69 -15.43 24.11
N CYS A 353 -12.42 -16.47 23.70
CA CYS A 353 -13.77 -16.76 24.18
C CYS A 353 -13.81 -18.05 25.01
N LEU A 354 -13.69 -17.90 26.33
CA LEU A 354 -13.78 -19.01 27.29
C LEU A 354 -15.11 -19.78 27.21
N TYR A 355 -16.21 -19.11 26.84
CA TYR A 355 -17.52 -19.74 26.69
C TYR A 355 -17.57 -20.64 25.43
N CYS A 356 -16.98 -20.22 24.31
CA CYS A 356 -16.88 -21.04 23.11
C CYS A 356 -15.96 -22.25 23.28
N ARG A 357 -14.94 -22.16 24.14
CA ARG A 357 -14.00 -23.26 24.44
C ARG A 357 -14.67 -24.49 25.08
N ARG A 358 -15.84 -24.35 25.71
CA ARG A 358 -16.59 -25.48 26.30
C ARG A 358 -17.47 -26.24 25.31
N ASN A 359 -17.79 -25.64 24.14
CA ASN A 359 -18.77 -26.17 23.18
C ASN A 359 -18.17 -26.56 21.81
N THR A 360 -16.85 -26.48 21.64
CA THR A 360 -16.11 -26.97 20.45
C THR A 360 -15.20 -28.11 20.83
#